data_AF-A0A7V2ED14-F1
#
_entry.id   AF-A0A7V2ED14-F1
#
_cell.length_a   1.000
_cell.length_b   1.000
_cell.length_c   1.000
_cell.angle_alpha   90.00
_cell.angle_beta   90.00
_cell.angle_gamma   90.00
#
_symmetry.space_group_name_H-M   'P 1'
#
loop_
_entity.id
_entity.type
_entity.pdbx_description
1 polymer ?
#
loop_
_entity_poly.entity_id
_entity_poly.type
_entity_poly.pdbx_seq_one_letter_code
_entity_poly.pdbx_strand_id
1 'polypeptide(L)' 'LPMEVYEWYLDIRRYGSVPHSGFGLGIERTVLWITNANHIRETIPFPRLIDRIYP' A
#
# COMPACT_ATOMS: atom_id res chain seq x y z
N LEU A 1 -19.10 8.37 -6.36
CA LEU A 1 -17.93 7.97 -7.17
C LEU A 1 -18.40 7.73 -8.60
N PRO A 2 -17.60 8.04 -9.62
CA PRO A 2 -17.95 7.73 -11.02
C PRO A 2 -18.09 6.21 -11.18
N MET A 3 -19.28 5.75 -11.56
CA MET A 3 -19.66 4.32 -11.53
C MET A 3 -18.85 3.49 -12.54
N GLU A 4 -18.65 4.05 -13.73
CA GLU A 4 -17.97 3.42 -14.87
C GLU A 4 -16.56 2.92 -14.53
N VAL A 5 -15.82 3.66 -13.69
CA VAL A 5 -14.44 3.31 -13.32
C VAL A 5 -14.37 2.07 -12.42
N TYR A 6 -15.44 1.77 -11.69
CA TYR A 6 -15.49 0.69 -10.71
C TYR A 6 -16.28 -0.52 -11.19
N GLU A 7 -16.85 -0.49 -12.40
CA GLU A 7 -17.75 -1.55 -12.89
C GLU A 7 -17.04 -2.92 -12.88
N TRP A 8 -15.78 -2.97 -13.29
CA TRP A 8 -14.95 -4.18 -13.23
C TRP A 8 -14.80 -4.73 -11.80
N TYR A 9 -14.68 -3.85 -10.80
CA TYR A 9 -14.51 -4.24 -9.40
C TYR A 9 -15.84 -4.71 -8.78
N LEU A 10 -16.97 -4.28 -9.34
CA LEU A 10 -18.28 -4.76 -8.97
C LEU A 10 -18.60 -6.10 -9.63
N ASP A 11 -18.14 -6.31 -10.86
CA ASP A 11 -18.35 -7.58 -11.57
C ASP A 11 -17.70 -8.77 -10.86
N ILE A 12 -16.54 -8.58 -10.21
CA ILE A 12 -15.95 -9.64 -9.38
C ILE A 12 -16.78 -9.98 -8.13
N ARG A 13 -17.76 -9.13 -7.76
CA ARG A 13 -18.74 -9.44 -6.70
C ARG A 13 -20.03 -10.02 -7.27
N ARG A 14 -20.42 -9.64 -8.49
CA ARG A 14 -21.63 -10.13 -9.18
C ARG A 14 -21.48 -11.57 -9.66
N TYR A 15 -20.30 -11.94 -10.16
CA TYR A 15 -20.06 -13.25 -10.76
C TYR A 15 -19.05 -14.06 -9.93
N GLY A 16 -19.56 -14.84 -8.97
CA GLY A 16 -18.74 -15.82 -8.22
C GLY A 16 -18.06 -15.29 -6.96
N SER A 17 -18.66 -14.30 -6.27
CA SER A 17 -18.12 -13.81 -4.99
C SER A 17 -18.13 -14.90 -3.92
N VAL A 18 -17.01 -15.02 -3.21
CA VAL A 18 -16.87 -15.85 -2.01
C VAL A 18 -16.50 -14.97 -0.81
N PRO A 19 -16.79 -15.39 0.44
CA PRO A 19 -16.28 -14.70 1.62
C PRO A 19 -14.76 -14.60 1.57
N HIS A 20 -14.24 -13.38 1.56
CA HIS A 20 -12.81 -13.09 1.50
C HIS A 20 -12.43 -12.10 2.60
N SER A 21 -11.14 -12.10 2.95
CA SER A 21 -10.55 -11.16 3.90
C SER A 21 -9.13 -10.86 3.43
N GLY A 22 -8.54 -9.78 3.96
CA GLY A 22 -7.18 -9.40 3.60
C GLY A 22 -6.55 -8.56 4.69
N PHE A 23 -5.24 -8.36 4.58
CA PHE A 23 -4.48 -7.47 5.44
C PHE A 23 -3.52 -6.64 4.60
N GLY A 24 -3.05 -5.53 5.16
CA GLY A 24 -2.01 -4.69 4.57
C GLY A 24 -0.84 -4.57 5.55
N LEU A 25 0.37 -4.73 5.04
CA LEU A 25 1.60 -4.57 5.81
C LEU A 25 2.46 -3.51 5.13
N GLY A 26 2.82 -2.46 5.88
CA GLY A 26 3.77 -1.46 5.41
C GLY A 26 5.20 -1.92 5.65
N ILE A 27 5.88 -2.40 4.60
CA ILE A 27 7.22 -3.01 4.70
C ILE A 27 8.21 -2.06 5.37
N GLU A 28 8.26 -0.80 4.95
CA GLU A 28 9.20 0.20 5.46
C GLU A 28 8.94 0.52 6.95
N ARG A 29 7.67 0.45 7.39
CA ARG A 29 7.30 0.60 8.81
C ARG A 29 7.62 -0.64 9.63
N THR A 30 7.46 -1.83 9.05
CA THR A 30 7.86 -3.08 9.70
C THR A 30 9.37 -3.12 9.91
N VAL A 31 10.16 -2.72 8.90
CA VAL A 31 11.62 -2.60 9.03
C VAL A 31 11.99 -1.55 10.06
N LEU A 32 11.31 -0.40 10.09
CA LEU A 32 11.55 0.65 11.09
C LEU A 32 11.40 0.12 12.51
N TRP A 33 10.33 -0.63 12.76
CA TRP A 33 10.08 -1.23 14.06
C TRP A 33 11.14 -2.27 14.44
N ILE A 34 11.50 -3.19 13.52
CA ILE A 34 12.49 -4.24 13.78
C ILE A 34 13.89 -3.66 14.03
N THR A 35 14.28 -2.63 13.26
CA THR A 35 15.61 -2.01 13.32
C THR A 35 15.73 -0.89 14.34
N ASN A 36 14.62 -0.49 14.95
CA ASN A 36 14.51 0.68 15.83
C ASN A 36 15.06 1.97 15.19
N ALA A 37 14.84 2.12 13.87
CA ALA A 37 15.25 3.31 13.14
C ALA A 37 14.40 4.53 13.56
N ASN A 38 14.99 5.73 13.53
CA ASN A 38 14.30 6.94 13.98
C ASN A 38 13.30 7.48 12.95
N HIS A 39 13.51 7.19 11.67
CA HIS A 39 12.65 7.68 10.58
C HIS A 39 12.52 6.66 9.44
N ILE A 40 11.33 6.56 8.83
CA ILE A 40 11.01 5.61 7.74
C ILE A 40 11.86 5.79 6.47
N ARG A 41 12.54 6.91 6.35
CA ARG A 41 13.41 7.19 5.19
C ARG A 41 14.70 6.37 5.23
N GLU A 42 15.08 5.90 6.41
CA GLU A 42 16.27 5.10 6.65
C GLU A 42 16.03 3.62 6.33
N THR A 43 14.77 3.24 6.11
CA THR A 43 14.37 1.85 5.86
C THR A 43 14.11 1.54 4.39
N ILE A 44 14.40 2.49 3.49
CA ILE A 44 14.31 2.35 2.03
C ILE A 44 15.55 3.00 1.35
N PRO A 45 16.15 2.38 0.32
CA PRO A 45 17.38 2.90 -0.30
C PRO A 45 17.23 4.28 -0.96
N PHE A 46 16.10 4.53 -1.63
CA PHE A 46 15.81 5.78 -2.34
C PHE A 46 14.46 6.35 -1.85
N PRO A 47 14.45 7.06 -0.71
CA PRO A 47 13.22 7.59 -0.13
C PRO A 47 12.64 8.69 -1.03
N ARG A 48 11.35 8.59 -1.35
CA ARG A 48 10.60 9.67 -2.01
C ARG A 48 9.90 10.51 -0.96
N LEU A 49 10.29 11.77 -0.88
CA LEU A 49 9.72 12.77 0.03
C LEU A 49 9.20 13.95 -0.79
N ILE A 50 8.38 14.79 -0.17
CA ILE A 50 7.84 16.00 -0.84
C ILE A 50 8.98 16.93 -1.31
N ASP A 51 10.07 16.98 -0.52
CA ASP A 51 11.27 17.79 -0.75
C ASP A 51 12.39 17.05 -1.49
N ARG A 52 12.31 15.72 -1.66
CA ARG A 52 13.35 14.91 -2.32
C ARG A 52 12.74 13.85 -3.24
N ILE A 53 12.93 14.07 -4.54
CA ILE A 53 12.40 13.22 -5.62
C ILE A 53 13.51 12.43 -6.33
N TYR A 54 14.73 12.97 -6.39
CA TYR A 54 15.88 12.36 -7.05
C TYR A 54 16.96 11.90 -6.04
N PRO A 55 17.75 10.86 -6.38
CA PRO A 55 18.87 10.40 -5.57
C PRO A 55 19.86 11.52 -5.23
#